data_AF-A0A2T6AVE1-F1
#
_entry.id   AF-A0A2T6AVE1-F1
#
_cell.length_a   1.000
_cell.length_b   1.000
_cell.length_c   1.000
_cell.angle_alpha   90.00
_cell.angle_beta   90.00
_cell.angle_gamma   90.00
#
_symmetry.space_group_name_H-M   'P 1'
#
loop_
_entity.id
_entity.type
_entity.pdbx_description
1 polymer ?
#
loop_
_entity_poly.entity_id
_entity_poly.type
_entity_poly.pdbx_seq_one_letter_code
_entity_poly.pdbx_strand_id
1 'polypeptide(L)'
;MTFPEPDPVVLAAFFIRRFVWLEVLVFIALTRGIVGRGPSRWAALAAMVLCLAGILTTFAPMAGYNQGTLYVTAAQVMSWGGGMWALMAPSALLLLSALLPVPRWRWLDVLHVLLLGAFFVLWWWIS
;
A
#
# COMPACT_ATOMS: atom_id res chain seq x y z
N MET A 1 -3.74 -37.55 -6.03
CA MET A 1 -4.64 -36.40 -5.86
C MET A 1 -4.00 -35.24 -6.58
N THR A 2 -4.53 -34.81 -7.72
CA THR A 2 -4.06 -33.60 -8.40
C THR A 2 -4.58 -32.40 -7.60
N PHE A 3 -3.68 -31.63 -6.99
CA PHE A 3 -4.05 -30.36 -6.38
C PHE A 3 -4.70 -29.46 -7.45
N PRO A 4 -5.83 -28.80 -7.18
CA PRO A 4 -6.36 -27.80 -8.09
C PRO A 4 -5.29 -26.71 -8.25
N GLU A 5 -4.85 -26.44 -9.48
CA GLU A 5 -3.98 -25.31 -9.76
C GLU A 5 -4.78 -24.02 -9.52
N PRO A 6 -4.30 -23.09 -8.68
CA PRO A 6 -4.99 -21.84 -8.46
C PRO A 6 -5.00 -21.02 -9.75
N ASP A 7 -6.15 -20.39 -10.04
CA ASP A 7 -6.32 -19.52 -11.18
C ASP A 7 -5.17 -18.47 -11.23
N PRO A 8 -4.44 -18.36 -12.35
CA PRO A 8 -3.35 -17.39 -12.52
C PRO A 8 -3.74 -15.96 -12.13
N VAL A 9 -5.00 -15.56 -12.35
CA VAL A 9 -5.50 -14.22 -12.01
C VAL A 9 -5.50 -14.01 -10.49
N VAL A 10 -5.88 -15.03 -9.72
CA VAL A 10 -5.90 -14.98 -8.25
C VAL A 10 -4.48 -14.88 -7.72
N LEU A 11 -3.55 -15.69 -8.25
CA LEU A 11 -2.13 -15.61 -7.89
C LEU A 11 -1.54 -14.21 -8.15
N ALA A 12 -1.82 -13.64 -9.32
CA ALA A 12 -1.38 -12.29 -9.67
C ALA A 12 -1.96 -11.25 -8.71
N ALA A 13 -3.25 -11.34 -8.37
CA ALA A 13 -3.89 -10.43 -7.44
C ALA A 13 -3.30 -10.53 -6.02
N PHE A 14 -2.99 -11.73 -5.54
CA PHE A 14 -2.27 -11.93 -4.28
C PHE A 14 -0.88 -11.31 -4.30
N PHE A 15 -0.13 -11.53 -5.38
CA PHE A 15 1.20 -10.96 -5.54
C PHE A 15 1.16 -9.43 -5.52
N ILE A 16 0.25 -8.82 -6.28
CA ILE A 16 0.08 -7.36 -6.34
C ILE A 16 -0.24 -6.78 -4.96
N ARG A 17 -1.18 -7.40 -4.24
CA ARG A 17 -1.58 -6.97 -2.89
C ARG A 17 -0.45 -7.04 -1.88
N ARG A 18 0.37 -8.09 -1.97
CA ARG A 18 1.39 -8.39 -0.98
C ARG A 18 2.72 -7.67 -1.24
N PHE A 19 3.12 -7.51 -2.51
CA PHE A 19 4.48 -7.13 -2.89
C PHE A 19 4.59 -6.01 -3.94
N VAL A 20 3.47 -5.46 -4.42
CA VAL A 20 3.53 -4.38 -5.43
C VAL A 20 2.83 -3.12 -4.94
N TRP A 21 1.69 -3.27 -4.25
CA TRP A 21 0.85 -2.13 -3.91
C TRP A 21 1.55 -1.13 -2.99
N LEU A 22 2.16 -1.60 -1.90
CA LEU A 22 2.82 -0.72 -0.94
C LEU A 22 4.06 -0.06 -1.53
N GLU A 23 4.81 -0.78 -2.36
CA GLU A 23 5.99 -0.30 -3.08
C GLU A 23 5.63 0.84 -4.02
N VAL A 24 4.57 0.67 -4.81
CA VAL A 24 4.04 1.72 -5.69
C VAL A 24 3.61 2.95 -4.89
N LEU A 25 2.91 2.76 -3.77
CA LEU A 25 2.52 3.87 -2.90
C LEU A 25 3.74 4.58 -2.26
N VAL A 26 4.81 3.86 -1.90
CA VAL A 26 6.08 4.48 -1.44
C VAL A 26 6.64 5.39 -2.52
N PHE A 27 6.70 4.96 -3.77
CA PHE A 27 7.24 5.80 -4.85
C PHE A 27 6.42 7.07 -5.05
N ILE A 28 5.09 6.97 -5.04
CA ILE A 28 4.19 8.14 -5.15
C ILE A 28 4.38 9.07 -3.94
N ALA A 29 4.39 8.52 -2.73
CA ALA A 29 4.53 9.27 -1.49
C ALA A 29 5.89 9.96 -1.37
N LEU A 30 6.98 9.28 -1.76
CA LEU A 30 8.31 9.83 -1.78
C LEU A 30 8.42 10.98 -2.80
N THR A 31 7.93 10.77 -4.02
CA THR A 31 7.92 11.80 -5.07
C THR A 31 7.18 13.04 -4.59
N ARG A 32 6.02 12.84 -3.97
CA ARG A 32 5.22 13.93 -3.40
C ARG A 32 5.88 14.57 -2.17
N GLY A 33 6.58 13.81 -1.35
CA GLY A 33 7.32 14.30 -0.19
C GLY A 33 8.54 15.17 -0.55
N ILE A 34 9.16 14.91 -1.71
CA ILE A 34 10.29 15.68 -2.26
C ILE A 34 9.80 16.95 -2.96
N VAL A 35 8.76 16.83 -3.80
CA VAL A 35 8.28 17.93 -4.66
C VAL A 35 7.27 18.84 -3.94
N GLY A 36 6.51 18.29 -3.00
CA GLY A 36 5.42 18.96 -2.29
C GLY A 36 5.90 20.03 -1.31
N ARG A 37 5.07 21.05 -1.09
CA ARG A 37 5.31 22.12 -0.11
C ARG A 37 4.14 22.20 0.88
N GLY A 38 4.44 22.62 2.11
CA GLY A 38 3.43 22.84 3.15
C GLY A 38 2.80 21.55 3.71
N PRO A 39 1.55 21.59 4.19
CA PRO A 39 0.92 20.48 4.93
C PRO A 39 0.73 19.20 4.10
N SER A 40 0.63 19.33 2.77
CA SER A 40 0.52 18.20 1.83
C SER A 40 1.74 17.26 1.95
N ARG A 41 2.92 17.81 2.23
CA ARG A 41 4.16 17.04 2.43
C ARG A 41 4.06 16.10 3.64
N TRP A 42 3.52 16.58 4.75
CA TRP A 42 3.42 15.77 5.97
C TRP A 42 2.47 14.59 5.82
N ALA A 43 1.33 14.79 5.14
CA ALA A 43 0.42 13.70 4.82
C ALA A 43 1.08 12.64 3.91
N ALA A 44 1.86 13.07 2.91
CA ALA A 44 2.62 12.17 2.04
C ALA A 44 3.71 11.41 2.82
N LEU A 45 4.44 12.08 3.70
CA LEU A 45 5.46 11.43 4.54
C LEU A 45 4.84 10.42 5.52
N ALA A 46 3.69 10.74 6.10
CA ALA A 46 2.96 9.80 6.96
C ALA A 46 2.53 8.55 6.16
N ALA A 47 2.00 8.73 4.95
CA ALA A 47 1.68 7.60 4.06
C ALA A 47 2.92 6.77 3.72
N MET A 48 4.05 7.42 3.44
CA MET A 48 5.32 6.75 3.15
C MET A 48 5.78 5.89 4.34
N VAL A 49 5.74 6.44 5.57
CA VAL A 49 6.09 5.69 6.79
C VAL A 49 5.21 4.46 6.97
N LEU A 50 3.89 4.58 6.76
CA LEU A 50 3.00 3.43 6.85
C LEU A 50 3.31 2.37 5.79
N CYS A 51 3.59 2.77 4.54
CA CYS A 51 3.94 1.83 3.50
C CYS A 51 5.27 1.13 3.81
N LEU A 52 6.29 1.86 4.27
CA LEU A 52 7.57 1.29 4.68
C LEU A 52 7.40 0.32 5.85
N ALA A 53 6.57 0.64 6.84
CA ALA A 53 6.27 -0.28 7.94
C ALA A 53 5.62 -1.57 7.44
N GLY A 54 4.68 -1.47 6.48
CA GLY A 54 4.03 -2.64 5.87
C GLY A 54 4.99 -3.49 5.03
N ILE A 55 5.88 -2.86 4.27
CA ILE A 55 6.96 -3.54 3.53
C ILE A 55 7.88 -4.25 4.52
N LEU A 56 8.41 -3.54 5.52
CA LEU A 56 9.29 -4.14 6.53
C LEU A 56 8.64 -5.34 7.21
N THR A 57 7.35 -5.24 7.57
CA THR A 57 6.61 -6.36 8.18
C THR A 57 6.43 -7.52 7.20
N THR A 58 6.20 -7.25 5.91
CA THR A 58 6.06 -8.27 4.87
C THR A 58 7.37 -9.03 4.62
N PHE A 59 8.50 -8.31 4.64
CA PHE A 59 9.83 -8.87 4.37
C PHE A 59 10.58 -9.35 5.62
N ALA A 60 10.13 -8.98 6.83
CA ALA A 60 10.78 -9.34 8.10
C ALA A 60 11.04 -10.86 8.27
N PRO A 61 10.13 -11.78 7.88
CA PRO A 61 10.38 -13.21 7.99
C PRO A 61 11.54 -13.70 7.12
N MET A 62 11.76 -13.10 5.95
CA MET A 62 12.88 -13.45 5.07
C MET A 62 14.23 -13.04 5.65
N ALA A 63 14.24 -12.03 6.52
CA ALA A 63 15.41 -11.61 7.28
C ALA A 63 15.55 -12.34 8.64
N GLY A 64 14.67 -13.31 8.94
CA GLY A 64 14.69 -14.06 10.21
C GLY A 64 14.03 -13.34 11.39
N TYR A 65 13.36 -12.21 11.16
CA TYR A 65 12.70 -11.41 12.21
C TYR A 65 11.19 -11.70 12.28
N ASN A 66 10.80 -12.88 12.77
CA ASN A 66 9.40 -13.34 12.77
C ASN A 66 8.79 -13.67 14.16
N GLN A 67 9.51 -13.45 15.26
CA GLN A 67 9.04 -13.84 16.61
C GLN A 67 8.88 -12.69 17.61
N GLY A 68 9.45 -11.50 17.34
CA GLY A 68 9.39 -10.38 18.28
C GLY A 68 7.99 -9.80 18.42
N THR A 69 7.63 -9.30 19.61
CA THR A 69 6.32 -8.65 19.90
C THR A 69 5.98 -7.56 18.88
N LEU A 70 6.97 -6.76 18.47
CA LEU A 70 6.78 -5.73 17.45
C LEU A 70 6.32 -6.32 16.11
N TYR A 71 6.96 -7.40 15.65
CA TYR A 71 6.57 -8.08 14.42
C TYR A 71 5.17 -8.69 14.54
N VAL A 72 4.87 -9.38 15.65
CA VAL A 72 3.57 -10.02 15.85
C VAL A 72 2.45 -8.98 15.83
N THR A 73 2.59 -7.88 16.56
CA THR A 73 1.60 -6.79 16.56
C THR A 73 1.46 -6.16 15.18
N ALA A 74 2.58 -5.89 14.49
CA ALA A 74 2.54 -5.32 13.14
C ALA A 74 1.88 -6.28 12.14
N ALA A 75 2.18 -7.57 12.21
CA ALA A 75 1.58 -8.61 11.37
C ALA A 75 0.08 -8.75 11.65
N GLN A 76 -0.34 -8.67 12.91
CA GLN A 76 -1.76 -8.66 13.30
C GLN A 76 -2.48 -7.46 12.70
N VAL A 77 -1.92 -6.25 12.84
CA VAL A 77 -2.47 -5.03 12.22
C VAL A 77 -2.54 -5.19 10.70
N MET A 78 -1.50 -5.75 10.08
CA MET A 78 -1.47 -6.02 8.64
C MET A 78 -2.46 -7.09 8.18
N SER A 79 -2.91 -7.97 9.07
CA SER A 79 -3.92 -9.00 8.76
C SER A 79 -5.35 -8.52 9.02
N TRP A 80 -5.51 -7.39 9.71
CA TRP A 80 -6.81 -6.90 10.12
C TRP A 80 -7.69 -6.54 8.92
N GLY A 81 -8.96 -6.97 8.96
CA GLY A 81 -9.90 -6.80 7.84
C GLY A 81 -9.43 -7.49 6.55
N GLY A 82 -8.79 -8.67 6.66
CA GLY A 82 -8.22 -9.40 5.52
C GLY A 82 -6.98 -8.72 4.91
N GLY A 83 -6.36 -7.81 5.65
CA GLY A 83 -5.23 -7.00 5.22
C GLY A 83 -5.57 -5.83 4.30
N MET A 84 -6.86 -5.60 4.03
CA MET A 84 -7.29 -4.47 3.21
C MET A 84 -6.98 -3.13 3.90
N TRP A 85 -7.14 -3.05 5.22
CA TRP A 85 -6.87 -1.83 5.98
C TRP A 85 -5.42 -1.36 5.85
N ALA A 86 -4.47 -2.28 5.84
CA ALA A 86 -3.05 -1.98 5.69
C ALA A 86 -2.71 -1.36 4.33
N LEU A 87 -3.49 -1.69 3.29
CA LEU A 87 -3.33 -1.17 1.93
C LEU A 87 -4.10 0.15 1.73
N MET A 88 -5.24 0.30 2.41
CA MET A 88 -6.13 1.46 2.28
C MET A 88 -5.70 2.65 3.14
N ALA A 89 -5.19 2.44 4.35
CA ALA A 89 -4.79 3.55 5.22
C ALA A 89 -3.71 4.47 4.61
N PRO A 90 -2.61 3.96 4.01
CA PRO A 90 -1.63 4.81 3.35
C PRO A 90 -2.20 5.48 2.09
N SER A 91 -3.05 4.77 1.35
CA SER A 91 -3.75 5.30 0.18
C SER A 91 -4.66 6.48 0.56
N ALA A 92 -5.41 6.37 1.65
CA ALA A 92 -6.28 7.44 2.15
C ALA A 92 -5.46 8.69 2.53
N LEU A 93 -4.31 8.53 3.18
CA LEU A 93 -3.42 9.65 3.51
C LEU A 93 -2.85 10.33 2.25
N LEU A 94 -2.49 9.55 1.23
CA LEU A 94 -2.08 10.08 -0.07
C LEU A 94 -3.22 10.86 -0.75
N LEU A 95 -4.45 10.35 -0.66
CA LEU A 95 -5.62 11.01 -1.21
C LEU A 95 -5.95 12.31 -0.46
N LEU A 96 -5.81 12.32 0.87
CA LEU A 96 -5.90 13.55 1.67
C LEU A 96 -4.81 14.56 1.31
N SER A 97 -3.59 14.08 1.02
CA SER A 97 -2.50 14.91 0.50
C SER A 97 -2.82 15.54 -0.86
N ALA A 98 -3.68 14.88 -1.67
CA ALA A 98 -4.20 15.38 -2.95
C ALA A 98 -5.21 16.52 -2.82
N LEU A 99 -6.02 16.51 -1.76
CA LEU A 99 -7.08 17.51 -1.54
C LEU A 99 -6.56 18.84 -0.96
N LEU A 100 -5.31 18.89 -0.50
CA LEU A 100 -4.72 20.09 0.09
C LEU A 100 -4.32 21.13 -0.99
N PRO A 101 -4.47 22.44 -0.72
CA PRO A 101 -4.50 23.51 -1.74
C PRO A 101 -3.15 23.89 -2.40
N VAL A 102 -2.19 22.97 -2.54
CA VAL A 102 -0.88 23.24 -3.17
C VAL A 102 -0.52 22.20 -4.25
N PRO A 103 -1.33 22.00 -5.32
CA PRO A 103 -1.10 20.91 -6.23
C PRO A 103 -0.10 21.31 -7.33
N ARG A 104 1.19 21.11 -7.07
CA ARG A 104 2.16 20.85 -8.14
C ARG A 104 2.09 19.35 -8.44
N TRP A 105 1.95 18.98 -9.72
CA TRP A 105 1.94 17.60 -10.24
C TRP A 105 0.66 16.78 -9.96
N ARG A 106 -0.50 17.35 -10.33
CA ARG A 106 -1.81 16.67 -10.30
C ARG A 106 -1.85 15.32 -11.04
N TRP A 107 -0.94 15.08 -11.98
CA TRP A 107 -0.84 13.80 -12.67
C TRP A 107 -0.55 12.64 -11.70
N LEU A 108 0.18 12.88 -10.60
CA LEU A 108 0.39 11.87 -9.55
C LEU A 108 -0.91 11.52 -8.83
N ASP A 109 -1.78 12.51 -8.62
CA ASP A 109 -3.10 12.30 -8.02
C ASP A 109 -3.99 11.47 -8.95
N VAL A 110 -4.00 11.81 -10.24
CA VAL A 110 -4.71 11.04 -11.27
C VAL A 110 -4.17 9.60 -11.34
N LEU A 111 -2.84 9.44 -11.36
CA LEU A 111 -2.21 8.11 -11.38
C LEU A 111 -2.60 7.30 -10.14
N HIS A 112 -2.56 7.91 -8.95
CA HIS A 112 -2.95 7.25 -7.71
C HIS A 112 -4.42 6.83 -7.71
N VAL A 113 -5.33 7.71 -8.15
CA VAL A 113 -6.76 7.39 -8.26
C VAL A 113 -7.02 6.28 -9.28
N LEU A 114 -6.33 6.30 -10.43
CA LEU A 114 -6.43 5.24 -11.44
C LEU A 114 -5.93 3.89 -10.89
N LEU A 115 -4.78 3.88 -10.21
CA LEU A 115 -4.25 2.69 -9.56
C LEU A 115 -5.20 2.15 -8.48
N LEU A 116 -5.78 3.05 -7.68
CA LEU A 116 -6.75 2.70 -6.65
C LEU A 116 -8.03 2.11 -7.26
N GLY A 117 -8.54 2.71 -8.33
CA GLY A 117 -9.67 2.18 -9.09
C GLY A 117 -9.39 0.80 -9.67
N ALA A 118 -8.23 0.62 -10.32
CA ALA A 118 -7.81 -0.69 -10.84
C ALA A 118 -7.68 -1.74 -9.73
N PHE A 119 -7.15 -1.35 -8.57
CA PHE A 119 -7.06 -2.21 -7.39
C PHE A 119 -8.45 -2.63 -6.87
N PHE A 120 -9.41 -1.70 -6.81
CA PHE A 120 -10.79 -2.01 -6.41
C PHE A 120 -11.49 -2.92 -7.42
N VAL A 121 -11.33 -2.68 -8.73
CA VAL A 121 -11.89 -3.55 -9.77
C VAL A 121 -11.31 -4.96 -9.67
N LEU A 122 -9.99 -5.08 -9.52
CA LEU A 122 -9.33 -6.37 -9.31
C LEU A 122 -9.84 -7.05 -8.05
N TRP A 123 -10.06 -6.30 -6.97
CA TRP A 123 -10.62 -6.84 -5.75
C TRP A 123 -12.05 -7.35 -5.92
N TRP A 124 -12.91 -6.56 -6.54
CA TRP A 124 -14.28 -6.96 -6.82
C TRP A 124 -14.35 -8.23 -7.68
N TRP A 125 -13.44 -8.37 -8.65
CA TRP A 125 -13.37 -9.55 -9.51
C TRP A 125 -13.04 -10.84 -8.74
N ILE A 126 -12.14 -10.76 -7.76
CA ILE A 126 -11.64 -11.96 -7.05
C ILE A 126 -12.37 -12.26 -5.73
N SER A 127 -13.31 -11.42 -5.31
CA SER A 127 -14.10 -11.61 -4.07
C SER A 127 -15.35 -12.42 -4.34
#